data_AF-A0A1C4VS39-F1
#
_entry.id   AF-A0A1C4VS39-F1
#
_cell.length_a   1.000
_cell.length_b   1.000
_cell.length_c   1.000
_cell.angle_alpha   90.00
_cell.angle_beta   90.00
_cell.angle_gamma   90.00
#
_symmetry.space_group_name_H-M   'P 1'
#
loop_
_entity.id
_entity.type
_entity.pdbx_description
1 polymer ?
#
loop_
_entity_poly.entity_id
_entity_poly.type
_entity_poly.pdbx_seq_one_letter_code
_entity_poly.pdbx_strand_id
1 'polypeptide(L)'
;MRVLTQHGPFCRSCGIAVCRDMSAKTLWQGWWGFLSMIITPLVLIGNLITRVRLGRLGEPVPGAPGTPATPGKPVFRRAAVFGLVVPVVIAFAVGWSISTDPSYADVGACVSATGTDTDPSVSVVDCGDQTATYVIVGKVEDTTDDARCDRFAGAVAAYTEERDSQKLLLCLGQNR
;
A
#
# COMPACT_ATOMS: atom_id res chain seq x y z
N MET A 1 -9.40 -19.31 2.46
CA MET A 1 -10.74 -18.84 2.02
C MET A 1 -11.27 -19.74 0.94
N ARG A 2 -12.57 -20.05 0.96
CA ARG A 2 -13.21 -20.82 -0.10
C ARG A 2 -13.68 -19.84 -1.18
N VAL A 3 -13.17 -19.99 -2.39
CA VAL A 3 -13.69 -19.23 -3.54
C VAL A 3 -15.08 -19.78 -3.86
N LEU A 4 -16.09 -18.93 -3.72
CA LEU A 4 -17.47 -19.28 -4.05
C LEU A 4 -17.79 -18.73 -5.43
N THR A 5 -18.22 -19.61 -6.33
CA THR A 5 -18.72 -19.26 -7.66
C THR A 5 -20.21 -19.57 -7.71
N GLN A 6 -20.99 -18.66 -8.30
CA GLN A 6 -22.41 -18.88 -8.55
C GLN A 6 -22.65 -18.91 -10.05
N HIS A 7 -23.29 -19.97 -10.51
CA HIS A 7 -23.58 -20.21 -11.93
C HIS A 7 -25.09 -20.16 -12.13
N GLY A 8 -25.52 -19.52 -13.21
CA GLY A 8 -26.93 -19.48 -13.59
C GLY A 8 -27.25 -18.31 -14.51
N PRO A 9 -28.45 -18.31 -15.12
CA PRO A 9 -28.94 -17.15 -15.83
C PRO A 9 -29.21 -16.01 -14.84
N PHE A 10 -28.58 -14.86 -15.04
CA PHE A 10 -28.80 -13.69 -14.19
C PHE A 10 -29.61 -12.63 -14.93
N CYS A 11 -30.63 -12.09 -14.27
CA CYS A 11 -31.23 -10.80 -14.63
C CYS A 11 -30.32 -9.66 -14.14
N ARG A 12 -30.48 -8.43 -14.66
CA ARG A 12 -29.68 -7.26 -14.23
C ARG A 12 -29.72 -7.08 -12.70
N SER A 13 -30.89 -6.94 -12.11
CA SER A 13 -31.03 -6.69 -10.65
C SER A 13 -30.54 -7.88 -9.81
N CYS A 14 -30.86 -9.10 -10.23
CA CYS A 14 -30.45 -10.36 -9.61
C CYS A 14 -28.93 -10.48 -9.53
N GLY A 15 -28.25 -10.31 -10.67
CA GLY A 15 -26.79 -10.39 -10.74
C GLY A 15 -26.13 -9.30 -9.89
N ILE A 16 -26.69 -8.09 -9.89
CA ILE A 16 -26.16 -7.00 -9.07
C ILE A 16 -26.29 -7.31 -7.58
N ALA A 17 -27.42 -7.87 -7.15
CA ALA A 17 -27.64 -8.27 -5.75
C ALA A 17 -26.59 -9.30 -5.32
N VAL A 18 -26.40 -10.36 -6.11
CA VAL A 18 -25.41 -11.42 -5.86
C VAL A 18 -23.99 -10.87 -5.85
N CYS A 19 -23.62 -10.08 -6.85
CA CYS A 19 -22.30 -9.47 -6.94
C CYS A 19 -21.99 -8.57 -5.74
N ARG A 20 -22.95 -7.79 -5.26
CA ARG A 20 -22.81 -6.96 -4.06
C ARG A 20 -22.65 -7.79 -2.79
N ASP A 21 -23.40 -8.87 -2.65
CA ASP A 21 -23.31 -9.77 -1.49
C ASP A 21 -21.95 -10.48 -1.44
N MET A 22 -21.52 -11.04 -2.56
CA MET A 22 -20.20 -11.68 -2.68
C MET A 22 -19.08 -10.68 -2.41
N SER A 23 -19.13 -9.50 -3.03
CA SER A 23 -18.12 -8.46 -2.81
C SER A 23 -18.06 -8.05 -1.35
N ALA A 24 -19.21 -7.93 -0.66
CA ALA A 24 -19.25 -7.61 0.77
C ALA A 24 -18.60 -8.71 1.62
N LYS A 25 -18.87 -9.99 1.34
CA LYS A 25 -18.25 -11.11 2.04
C LYS A 25 -16.75 -11.20 1.78
N THR A 26 -16.32 -11.03 0.53
CA THR A 26 -14.91 -10.94 0.15
C THR A 26 -14.22 -9.77 0.84
N LEU A 27 -14.89 -8.62 0.97
CA LEU A 27 -14.34 -7.46 1.65
C LEU A 27 -14.15 -7.69 3.14
N TRP A 28 -15.06 -8.41 3.80
CA TRP A 28 -14.98 -8.67 5.24
C TRP A 28 -14.04 -9.84 5.58
N GLN A 29 -14.08 -10.91 4.78
CA GLN A 29 -13.37 -12.16 5.08
C GLN A 29 -12.05 -12.28 4.33
N GLY A 30 -11.80 -11.43 3.33
CA GLY A 30 -10.68 -11.49 2.38
C GLY A 30 -9.28 -11.31 2.95
N TRP A 31 -9.16 -10.66 4.11
CA TRP A 31 -7.88 -10.08 4.55
C TRP A 31 -7.18 -10.86 5.65
N TRP A 32 -7.80 -11.94 6.15
CA TRP A 32 -7.31 -12.67 7.33
C TRP A 32 -6.17 -13.66 7.05
N GLY A 33 -5.60 -13.67 5.83
CA GLY A 33 -4.49 -14.57 5.49
C GLY A 33 -3.50 -13.91 4.54
N PHE A 34 -2.21 -14.26 4.66
CA PHE A 34 -1.11 -13.65 3.92
C PHE A 34 -1.30 -13.69 2.39
N LEU A 35 -1.45 -14.89 1.81
CA LEU A 35 -1.73 -15.04 0.37
C LEU A 35 -3.04 -14.36 -0.03
N SER A 36 -3.99 -14.26 0.89
CA SER A 36 -5.29 -13.66 0.63
C SER A 36 -5.23 -12.14 0.56
N MET A 37 -4.22 -11.51 1.17
CA MET A 37 -3.99 -10.08 1.09
C MET A 37 -3.71 -9.61 -0.35
N ILE A 38 -3.15 -10.49 -1.20
CA ILE A 38 -2.90 -10.24 -2.62
C ILE A 38 -4.06 -10.73 -3.50
N ILE A 39 -4.60 -11.92 -3.20
CA ILE A 39 -5.67 -12.51 -4.02
C ILE A 39 -6.98 -11.70 -3.90
N THR A 40 -7.29 -11.18 -2.72
CA THR A 40 -8.55 -10.46 -2.48
C THR A 40 -8.70 -9.20 -3.33
N PRO A 41 -7.70 -8.30 -3.44
CA PRO A 41 -7.74 -7.19 -4.39
C PRO A 41 -8.04 -7.64 -5.82
N LEU A 42 -7.40 -8.71 -6.30
CA LEU A 42 -7.61 -9.24 -7.65
C LEU A 42 -9.04 -9.75 -7.85
N VAL A 43 -9.59 -10.45 -6.86
CA VAL A 43 -10.99 -10.91 -6.88
C VAL A 43 -11.96 -9.74 -6.84
N LEU A 44 -11.70 -8.69 -6.04
CA LEU A 44 -12.53 -7.49 -5.99
C LEU A 44 -12.52 -6.72 -7.32
N ILE A 45 -11.37 -6.65 -8.00
CA ILE A 45 -11.26 -6.10 -9.36
C ILE A 45 -12.09 -6.94 -10.34
N GLY A 46 -11.97 -8.27 -10.30
CA GLY A 46 -12.80 -9.18 -11.10
C GLY A 46 -14.30 -9.02 -10.85
N ASN A 47 -14.69 -8.83 -9.58
CA ASN A 47 -16.07 -8.55 -9.18
C ASN A 47 -16.55 -7.19 -9.72
N LEU A 48 -15.67 -6.18 -9.79
CA LEU A 48 -15.99 -4.88 -10.36
C LEU A 48 -16.23 -4.96 -11.88
N ILE A 49 -15.39 -5.69 -12.61
CA ILE A 49 -15.59 -5.94 -14.05
C ILE A 49 -16.90 -6.70 -14.27
N THR A 50 -17.16 -7.73 -13.46
CA THR A 50 -18.41 -8.49 -13.50
C THR A 50 -19.60 -7.59 -13.19
N ARG A 51 -19.48 -6.66 -12.24
CA ARG A 51 -20.53 -5.69 -11.92
C ARG A 51 -20.88 -4.80 -13.11
N VAL A 52 -19.89 -4.36 -13.90
CA VAL A 52 -20.10 -3.60 -15.13
C VAL A 52 -20.82 -4.45 -16.18
N ARG A 53 -20.38 -5.70 -16.38
CA ARG A 53 -21.03 -6.64 -17.32
C ARG A 53 -22.49 -6.92 -16.94
N LEU A 54 -22.77 -7.18 -15.67
CA LEU A 54 -24.12 -7.40 -15.15
C LEU A 54 -25.02 -6.18 -15.30
N GLY A 55 -24.45 -4.96 -15.29
CA GLY A 55 -25.18 -3.72 -15.55
C GLY A 55 -25.71 -3.60 -16.98
N ARG A 56 -25.18 -4.38 -17.93
CA ARG A 56 -25.61 -4.37 -19.34
C ARG A 56 -26.73 -5.36 -19.64
N LEU A 57 -27.05 -6.27 -18.73
CA LEU A 57 -28.13 -7.25 -18.89
C LEU A 57 -29.51 -6.57 -18.89
N GLY A 58 -30.57 -7.24 -19.36
CA GLY A 58 -31.94 -6.73 -19.26
C GLY A 58 -32.51 -6.81 -17.84
N GLU A 59 -33.48 -5.96 -17.55
CA GLU A 59 -34.36 -6.09 -16.37
C GLU A 59 -35.09 -7.45 -16.37
N PRO A 60 -35.45 -7.98 -15.18
CA PRO A 60 -36.22 -9.22 -15.09
C PRO A 60 -37.58 -9.10 -15.79
N VAL A 61 -37.87 -10.05 -16.68
CA VAL A 61 -39.13 -10.12 -17.43
C VAL A 61 -40.24 -10.76 -16.57
N PRO A 62 -41.49 -10.29 -16.66
CA PRO A 62 -42.63 -10.96 -16.04
C PRO A 62 -42.74 -12.41 -16.52
N GLY A 63 -42.90 -13.36 -15.59
CA GLY A 63 -42.99 -14.79 -15.90
C GLY A 63 -41.66 -15.55 -15.96
N ALA A 64 -40.51 -14.90 -15.72
CA ALA A 64 -39.24 -15.58 -15.55
C ALA A 64 -39.23 -16.46 -14.27
N PRO A 65 -38.48 -17.58 -14.24
CA PRO A 65 -38.33 -18.39 -13.04
C PRO A 65 -37.68 -17.61 -11.88
N GLY A 66 -38.31 -17.67 -10.71
CA GLY A 66 -37.78 -17.10 -9.46
C GLY A 66 -38.25 -15.67 -9.16
N THR A 67 -38.12 -15.27 -7.89
CA THR A 67 -38.43 -13.90 -7.45
C THR A 67 -37.26 -12.97 -7.74
N PRO A 68 -37.48 -11.83 -8.44
CA PRO A 68 -36.41 -10.88 -8.71
C PRO A 68 -35.78 -10.36 -7.42
N ALA A 69 -34.47 -10.55 -7.27
CA ALA A 69 -33.78 -10.03 -6.10
C ALA A 69 -33.65 -8.50 -6.17
N THR A 70 -33.89 -7.83 -5.05
CA THR A 70 -33.65 -6.41 -4.92
C THR A 70 -32.14 -6.16 -4.67
N PRO A 71 -31.47 -5.31 -5.47
CA PRO A 71 -30.03 -5.05 -5.33
C PRO A 71 -29.57 -4.50 -3.98
N GLY A 72 -30.51 -4.01 -3.16
CA GLY A 72 -30.26 -3.43 -1.84
C GLY A 72 -29.25 -2.28 -1.83
N LYS A 73 -28.63 -2.06 -0.66
CA LYS A 73 -27.61 -1.02 -0.45
C LYS A 73 -26.31 -1.34 -1.23
N PRO A 74 -25.62 -0.34 -1.79
CA PRO A 74 -24.30 -0.54 -2.41
C PRO A 74 -23.26 -1.02 -1.39
N VAL A 75 -22.20 -1.69 -1.84
CA VAL A 75 -21.18 -2.31 -0.97
C VAL A 75 -20.58 -1.31 0.02
N PHE A 76 -20.27 -0.09 -0.44
CA PHE A 76 -19.71 0.97 0.40
C PHE A 76 -20.65 1.48 1.51
N ARG A 77 -21.95 1.21 1.43
CA ARG A 77 -22.94 1.55 2.47
C ARG A 77 -23.27 0.35 3.37
N ARG A 78 -22.46 -0.71 3.35
CA ARG A 78 -22.60 -1.90 4.20
C ARG A 78 -21.47 -1.94 5.22
N ALA A 79 -21.72 -2.53 6.39
CA ALA A 79 -20.70 -2.75 7.42
C ALA A 79 -19.49 -3.55 6.90
N ALA A 80 -19.67 -4.34 5.83
CA ALA A 80 -18.58 -5.02 5.14
C ALA A 80 -17.44 -4.07 4.67
N VAL A 81 -17.71 -2.77 4.48
CA VAL A 81 -16.69 -1.78 4.12
C VAL A 81 -15.59 -1.66 5.19
N PHE A 82 -15.90 -1.94 6.45
CA PHE A 82 -14.91 -1.96 7.53
C PHE A 82 -13.86 -3.05 7.34
N GLY A 83 -14.13 -4.06 6.51
CA GLY A 83 -13.12 -5.03 6.10
C GLY A 83 -11.94 -4.41 5.35
N LEU A 84 -12.09 -3.23 4.73
CA LEU A 84 -10.98 -2.49 4.11
C LEU A 84 -10.05 -1.79 5.11
N VAL A 85 -10.45 -1.64 6.37
CA VAL A 85 -9.63 -0.91 7.36
C VAL A 85 -8.28 -1.61 7.52
N VAL A 86 -8.27 -2.93 7.65
CA VAL A 86 -7.04 -3.72 7.84
C VAL A 86 -6.04 -3.53 6.69
N PRO A 87 -6.37 -3.82 5.41
CA PRO A 87 -5.41 -3.64 4.32
C PRO A 87 -5.00 -2.18 4.12
N VAL A 88 -5.88 -1.21 4.36
CA VAL A 88 -5.54 0.21 4.27
C VAL A 88 -4.53 0.61 5.35
N VAL A 89 -4.73 0.18 6.59
CA VAL A 89 -3.78 0.44 7.69
C VAL A 89 -2.44 -0.21 7.41
N ILE A 90 -2.41 -1.45 6.92
CA ILE A 90 -1.15 -2.12 6.58
C ILE A 90 -0.44 -1.40 5.42
N ALA A 91 -1.18 -1.04 4.35
CA ALA A 91 -0.60 -0.30 3.23
C ALA A 91 -0.05 1.06 3.67
N PHE A 92 -0.74 1.76 4.57
CA PHE A 92 -0.28 3.01 5.14
C PHE A 92 0.98 2.81 6.00
N ALA A 93 1.00 1.81 6.89
CA ALA A 93 2.15 1.52 7.74
C ALA A 93 3.39 1.14 6.92
N VAL A 94 3.22 0.34 5.85
CA VAL A 94 4.30 -0.02 4.93
C VAL A 94 4.78 1.22 4.16
N GLY A 95 3.86 2.02 3.62
CA GLY A 95 4.21 3.26 2.91
C GLY A 95 4.96 4.25 3.80
N TRP A 96 4.51 4.44 5.04
CA TRP A 96 5.17 5.26 6.05
C TRP A 96 6.56 4.74 6.42
N SER A 97 6.68 3.42 6.60
CA SER A 97 7.97 2.79 6.90
C SER A 97 8.97 2.98 5.76
N ILE A 98 8.53 2.82 4.51
CA ILE A 98 9.38 3.03 3.33
C ILE A 98 9.76 4.51 3.18
N SER A 99 8.83 5.43 3.42
CA SER A 99 9.10 6.87 3.29
C SER A 99 10.07 7.42 4.32
N THR A 100 10.18 6.75 5.48
CA THR A 100 11.05 7.17 6.60
C THR A 100 12.42 6.48 6.57
N ASP A 101 12.55 5.40 5.81
CA ASP A 101 13.78 4.59 5.77
C ASP A 101 14.85 5.26 4.87
N PRO A 102 16.08 5.48 5.38
CA PRO A 102 17.16 6.19 4.67
C PRO A 102 17.64 5.44 3.41
N SER A 103 17.45 4.13 3.32
CA SER A 103 17.87 3.34 2.16
C SER A 103 17.09 3.66 0.88
N TYR A 104 15.83 4.11 1.02
CA TYR A 104 14.98 4.53 -0.10
C TYR A 104 15.07 6.03 -0.38
N ALA A 105 15.84 6.78 0.41
CA ALA A 105 15.99 8.21 0.23
C ALA A 105 16.84 8.55 -1.01
N ASP A 106 16.45 9.63 -1.67
CA ASP A 106 17.17 10.23 -2.80
C ASP A 106 18.06 11.40 -2.34
N VAL A 107 18.99 11.79 -3.20
CA VAL A 107 19.82 13.00 -3.00
C VAL A 107 18.91 14.23 -2.95
N GLY A 108 19.10 15.05 -1.92
CA GLY A 108 18.28 16.22 -1.61
C GLY A 108 17.22 15.98 -0.54
N ALA A 109 16.99 14.74 -0.09
CA ALA A 109 16.11 14.45 1.03
C ALA A 109 16.74 14.90 2.37
N CYS A 110 15.90 15.38 3.29
CA CYS A 110 16.33 15.75 4.63
C CYS A 110 16.21 14.59 5.60
N VAL A 111 17.15 14.52 6.53
CA VAL A 111 17.21 13.44 7.52
C VAL A 111 17.44 13.99 8.91
N SER A 112 16.76 13.37 9.87
CA SER A 112 17.02 13.53 11.29
C SER A 112 18.00 12.44 11.71
N ALA A 113 19.13 12.84 12.31
CA ALA A 113 20.06 11.93 12.95
C ALA A 113 19.98 12.14 14.46
N THR A 114 19.47 11.15 15.18
CA THR A 114 19.42 11.12 16.65
C THR A 114 20.24 9.93 17.16
N GLY A 115 20.64 9.92 18.43
CA GLY A 115 21.46 8.83 18.99
C GLY A 115 22.92 9.20 19.18
N THR A 116 23.79 8.19 19.21
CA THR A 116 25.24 8.35 19.47
C THR A 116 26.06 8.28 18.20
N ASP A 117 27.29 8.81 18.22
CA ASP A 117 28.19 8.79 17.05
C ASP A 117 28.44 7.39 16.47
N THR A 118 28.37 6.35 17.31
CA THR A 118 28.59 4.95 16.90
C THR A 118 27.31 4.21 16.48
N ASP A 119 26.13 4.75 16.80
CA ASP A 119 24.83 4.18 16.44
C ASP A 119 23.78 5.29 16.29
N PRO A 120 23.84 6.05 15.18
CA PRO A 120 22.85 7.10 14.91
C PRO A 120 21.58 6.50 14.28
N SER A 121 20.44 6.79 14.88
CA SER A 121 19.12 6.58 14.29
C SER A 121 18.85 7.67 13.26
N VAL A 122 19.06 7.32 11.99
CA VAL A 122 18.82 8.18 10.82
C VAL A 122 17.47 7.87 10.21
N SER A 123 16.63 8.89 10.06
CA SER A 123 15.29 8.79 9.46
C SER A 123 15.05 9.94 8.50
N VAL A 124 14.36 9.67 7.40
CA VAL A 124 13.96 10.69 6.42
C VAL A 124 12.79 11.48 6.98
N VAL A 125 12.91 12.80 6.96
CA VAL A 125 11.91 13.75 7.47
C VAL A 125 11.71 14.89 6.47
N ASP A 126 10.62 15.64 6.64
CA ASP A 126 10.41 16.87 5.87
C ASP A 126 11.50 17.90 6.20
N CYS A 127 12.04 18.58 5.19
CA CYS A 127 13.13 19.55 5.37
C CYS A 127 12.75 20.77 6.24
N GLY A 128 11.45 21.06 6.39
CA GLY A 128 10.94 22.11 7.26
C GLY A 128 10.69 21.65 8.71
N ASP A 129 10.93 20.38 9.02
CA ASP A 129 10.85 19.86 10.37
C ASP A 129 12.02 20.39 11.22
N GLN A 130 11.77 20.69 12.49
CA GLN A 130 12.80 21.16 13.42
C GLN A 130 13.84 20.08 13.72
N THR A 131 13.51 18.82 13.47
CA THR A 131 14.40 17.67 13.63
C THR A 131 15.26 17.41 12.40
N ALA A 132 15.03 18.11 11.28
CA ALA A 132 15.80 17.97 10.05
C ALA A 132 17.19 18.63 10.17
N THR A 133 18.15 17.93 10.74
CA THR A 133 19.51 18.44 10.97
C THR A 133 20.38 18.38 9.71
N TYR A 134 20.16 17.39 8.84
CA TYR A 134 21.02 17.11 7.69
C TYR A 134 20.23 16.92 6.39
N VAL A 135 20.93 17.07 5.26
CA VAL A 135 20.43 16.81 3.91
C VAL A 135 21.35 15.84 3.19
N ILE A 136 20.81 14.90 2.42
CA ILE A 136 21.61 13.93 1.65
C ILE A 136 22.20 14.64 0.43
N VAL A 137 23.52 14.82 0.39
CA VAL A 137 24.23 15.44 -0.74
C VAL A 137 24.77 14.41 -1.73
N GLY A 138 24.90 13.16 -1.29
CA GLY A 138 25.38 12.07 -2.11
C GLY A 138 24.95 10.72 -1.55
N LYS A 139 24.70 9.78 -2.46
CA LYS A 139 24.39 8.37 -2.15
C LYS A 139 25.35 7.51 -2.95
N VAL A 140 26.01 6.57 -2.28
CA VAL A 140 26.90 5.60 -2.91
C VAL A 140 26.50 4.21 -2.45
N GLU A 141 26.15 3.38 -3.41
CA GLU A 141 25.78 1.98 -3.17
C GLU A 141 27.03 1.08 -3.14
N ASP A 142 26.87 -0.12 -2.58
CA ASP A 142 27.86 -1.18 -2.44
C ASP A 142 29.15 -0.76 -1.71
N THR A 143 29.06 0.22 -0.81
CA THR A 143 30.23 0.70 -0.06
C THR A 143 29.85 1.29 1.30
N THR A 144 30.78 1.17 2.25
CA THR A 144 30.75 1.84 3.56
C THR A 144 31.99 2.71 3.76
N ASP A 145 32.73 2.98 2.67
CA ASP A 145 33.98 3.73 2.67
C ASP A 145 33.68 5.23 2.64
N ASP A 146 33.69 5.86 3.82
CA ASP A 146 33.33 7.26 4.04
C ASP A 146 34.22 8.26 3.30
N ALA A 147 35.48 7.91 2.98
CA ALA A 147 36.37 8.69 2.13
C ALA A 147 35.76 8.99 0.74
N ARG A 148 34.79 8.19 0.30
CA ARG A 148 34.05 8.44 -0.92
C ARG A 148 33.16 9.69 -0.85
N CYS A 149 32.87 10.21 0.35
CA CYS A 149 32.11 11.43 0.52
C CYS A 149 32.90 12.70 0.19
N ASP A 150 34.24 12.63 0.14
CA ASP A 150 35.10 13.76 -0.21
C ASP A 150 34.83 14.32 -1.62
N ARG A 151 34.22 13.50 -2.49
CA ARG A 151 33.81 13.91 -3.84
C ARG A 151 32.59 14.84 -3.85
N PHE A 152 31.80 14.87 -2.77
CA PHE A 152 30.55 15.63 -2.68
C PHE A 152 30.79 16.91 -1.89
N ALA A 153 30.70 18.06 -2.57
CA ALA A 153 30.87 19.35 -1.94
C ALA A 153 29.79 19.59 -0.88
N GLY A 154 30.21 19.94 0.34
CA GLY A 154 29.29 20.23 1.45
C GLY A 154 28.88 19.02 2.30
N ALA A 155 29.47 17.84 2.06
CA ALA A 155 29.37 16.72 3.00
C ALA A 155 30.12 17.08 4.30
N VAL A 156 29.39 17.03 5.43
CA VAL A 156 29.92 17.29 6.78
C VAL A 156 29.92 16.03 7.65
N ALA A 157 29.10 15.04 7.29
CA ALA A 157 29.01 13.76 7.97
C ALA A 157 28.76 12.64 6.95
N ALA A 158 29.07 11.40 7.35
CA ALA A 158 28.78 10.21 6.59
C ALA A 158 27.95 9.25 7.45
N TYR A 159 26.92 8.67 6.84
CA TYR A 159 26.14 7.58 7.43
C TYR A 159 26.34 6.33 6.61
N THR A 160 26.66 5.23 7.27
CA THR A 160 26.88 3.93 6.64
C THR A 160 25.92 2.91 7.22
N GLU A 161 25.29 2.13 6.35
CA GLU A 161 24.44 1.03 6.75
C GLU A 161 24.87 -0.25 6.02
N GLU A 162 24.99 -1.34 6.75
CA GLU A 162 25.27 -2.67 6.21
C GLU A 162 24.09 -3.60 6.56
N ARG A 163 23.24 -3.89 5.57
CA ARG A 163 22.14 -4.86 5.68
C ARG A 163 22.47 -6.08 4.83
N ASP A 164 22.72 -7.21 5.48
CA ASP A 164 23.12 -8.49 4.87
C ASP A 164 24.32 -8.37 3.91
N SER A 165 24.06 -8.16 2.62
CA SER A 165 25.08 -8.00 1.56
C SER A 165 25.04 -6.63 0.88
N GLN A 166 24.07 -5.77 1.24
CA GLN A 166 23.95 -4.42 0.72
C GLN A 166 24.68 -3.45 1.65
N LYS A 167 25.61 -2.71 1.07
CA LYS A 167 26.35 -1.64 1.76
C LYS A 167 25.86 -0.32 1.21
N LEU A 168 25.47 0.59 2.09
CA LEU A 168 24.97 1.90 1.72
C LEU A 168 25.78 2.96 2.44
N LEU A 169 26.27 3.95 1.68
CA LEU A 169 26.89 5.15 2.18
C LEU A 169 26.06 6.37 1.77
N LEU A 170 25.60 7.12 2.77
CA LEU A 170 24.94 8.41 2.61
C LEU A 170 25.88 9.52 3.08
N CYS A 171 26.19 10.45 2.18
CA CYS A 171 26.95 11.64 2.49
C CYS A 171 25.97 12.75 2.87
N LEU A 172 26.12 13.25 4.09
CA LEU A 172 25.21 14.18 4.73
C LEU A 172 25.82 15.58 4.75
N GLY A 173 25.10 16.55 4.22
CA GLY A 173 25.37 17.99 4.36
C GLY A 173 24.51 18.61 5.45
N GLN A 174 24.85 19.81 5.89
CA GLN A 174 24.08 20.54 6.88
C GLN A 174 22.79 21.10 6.26
N ASN A 175 21.64 20.84 6.88
CA ASN A 175 20.37 21.47 6.50
C ASN A 175 20.39 22.94 6.96
N ARG A 176 20.01 23.87 6.09
CA ARG A 176 20.05 25.33 6.35
C ARG A 176 18.68 25.95 6.37
#